data_AF-A0A6G9YBD9-F1
#
_entry.id   AF-A0A6G9YBD9-F1
#
_cell.length_a   1.000
_cell.length_b   1.000
_cell.length_c   1.000
_cell.angle_alpha   90.00
_cell.angle_beta   90.00
_cell.angle_gamma   90.00
#
_symmetry.space_group_name_H-M   'P 1'
#
loop_
_entity.id
_entity.type
_entity.pdbx_description
1 polymer ?
#
loop_
_entity_poly.entity_id
_entity_poly.type
_entity_poly.pdbx_seq_one_letter_code
_entity_poly.pdbx_strand_id
1 'polypeptide(L)'
;MLRCTVIVAAILLGAGQLAGCGSAGEPAKPVKTNRQAPVAAPPGSTAAASQSGQPGQQCGVNLGSPIVRSAVSRLPAESVTGARWSTESRSYTGDFDTCATLSVAIVPIEKATASSPEHALLFHKGEYIGTATPKAYGFTAFDPEHTTDETVGLTYKTPGSCDACPDGTYTHVQFRWDGTHVQMIGAPPS
;
A
#
# COMPACT_ATOMS: atom_id res chain seq x y z
N MET A 1 42.48 -22.80 -20.47
CA MET A 1 42.46 -24.16 -19.87
C MET A 1 41.00 -24.58 -19.79
N LEU A 2 40.45 -25.19 -20.84
CA LEU A 2 40.27 -26.64 -21.04
C LEU A 2 39.30 -27.31 -20.03
N ARG A 3 38.01 -27.28 -20.39
CA ARG A 3 36.94 -28.32 -20.43
C ARG A 3 36.76 -29.38 -19.32
N CYS A 4 35.48 -29.82 -19.24
CA CYS A 4 34.88 -31.07 -18.71
C CYS A 4 34.20 -30.92 -17.34
N THR A 5 32.95 -31.33 -17.08
CA THR A 5 32.19 -32.49 -17.61
C THR A 5 30.68 -32.29 -17.43
N VAL A 6 29.90 -32.86 -18.37
CA VAL A 6 28.43 -32.98 -18.40
C VAL A 6 27.99 -34.18 -17.54
N ILE A 7 26.88 -34.07 -16.80
CA ILE A 7 26.09 -35.25 -16.39
C ILE A 7 24.62 -35.04 -16.78
N VAL A 8 24.17 -35.94 -17.67
CA VAL A 8 22.78 -36.17 -18.08
C VAL A 8 22.20 -37.25 -17.18
N ALA A 9 20.97 -37.06 -16.70
CA ALA A 9 20.10 -38.15 -16.28
C ALA A 9 18.67 -37.87 -16.76
N ALA A 10 18.15 -38.81 -17.54
CA ALA A 10 16.87 -38.79 -18.24
C ALA A 10 15.85 -39.70 -17.54
N ILE A 11 14.65 -39.84 -18.16
CA ILE A 11 13.66 -40.95 -18.09
C ILE A 11 12.55 -40.77 -17.00
N LEU A 12 11.22 -40.88 -17.22
CA LEU A 12 10.34 -41.20 -18.37
C LEU A 12 8.86 -40.80 -18.08
N LEU A 13 8.15 -40.39 -19.14
CA LEU A 13 6.78 -40.69 -19.62
C LEU A 13 5.62 -41.08 -18.65
N GLY A 14 4.51 -40.34 -18.78
CA GLY A 14 3.15 -40.79 -18.51
C GLY A 14 2.14 -40.10 -19.44
N ALA A 15 1.45 -40.88 -20.28
CA ALA A 15 0.46 -40.45 -21.27
C ALA A 15 -0.97 -40.87 -20.84
N GLY A 16 -1.97 -40.07 -21.18
CA GLY A 16 -3.39 -40.44 -21.05
C GLY A 16 -4.31 -39.40 -21.68
N GLN A 17 -4.80 -39.70 -22.89
CA GLN A 17 -5.88 -38.94 -23.54
C GLN A 17 -7.22 -39.64 -23.30
N LEU A 18 -8.30 -38.87 -23.21
CA LEU A 18 -9.66 -39.35 -23.46
C LEU A 18 -10.40 -38.34 -24.34
N ALA A 19 -10.79 -38.85 -25.50
CA ALA A 19 -11.59 -38.19 -26.52
C ALA A 19 -13.09 -38.20 -26.14
N GLY A 20 -13.83 -37.21 -26.66
CA GLY A 20 -15.29 -37.22 -26.62
C GLY A 20 -15.86 -36.15 -27.55
N CYS A 21 -16.14 -36.54 -28.80
CA CYS A 21 -16.85 -35.76 -29.81
C CYS A 21 -18.26 -36.33 -29.94
N GLY A 22 -19.27 -35.47 -30.07
CA GLY A 22 -20.65 -35.87 -30.35
C GLY A 22 -21.46 -34.72 -30.94
N SER A 23 -21.77 -34.83 -32.23
CA SER A 23 -22.65 -33.95 -33.02
C SER A 23 -23.96 -34.67 -33.34
N ALA A 24 -25.10 -33.97 -33.31
CA ALA A 24 -26.30 -34.29 -34.12
C ALA A 24 -27.30 -33.12 -34.10
N GLY A 25 -27.92 -32.82 -35.26
CA GLY A 25 -28.86 -31.72 -35.50
C GLY A 25 -30.35 -32.02 -35.37
N GLU A 26 -31.14 -30.94 -35.55
CA GLU A 26 -32.62 -30.66 -35.64
C GLU A 26 -33.56 -31.69 -36.34
N PRO A 27 -34.94 -31.61 -36.31
CA PRO A 27 -35.85 -30.42 -36.16
C PRO A 27 -37.22 -30.55 -35.38
N ALA A 28 -37.86 -29.38 -35.12
CA ALA A 28 -39.31 -28.98 -35.20
C ALA A 28 -40.47 -29.39 -34.21
N LYS A 29 -41.06 -28.34 -33.56
CA LYS A 29 -42.50 -27.97 -33.27
C LYS A 29 -43.35 -28.74 -32.20
N PRO A 30 -44.48 -28.21 -31.65
CA PRO A 30 -44.98 -26.82 -31.49
C PRO A 30 -45.38 -26.42 -30.03
N VAL A 31 -45.76 -25.14 -29.89
CA VAL A 31 -46.31 -24.41 -28.72
C VAL A 31 -47.43 -25.13 -27.96
N LYS A 32 -47.37 -25.09 -26.61
CA LYS A 32 -48.55 -25.09 -25.74
C LYS A 32 -48.50 -23.89 -24.78
N THR A 33 -49.48 -23.01 -24.96
CA THR A 33 -49.92 -21.96 -24.03
C THR A 33 -50.10 -22.50 -22.62
N ASN A 34 -49.51 -21.86 -21.62
CA ASN A 34 -50.18 -21.72 -20.33
C ASN A 34 -49.89 -20.37 -19.67
N ARG A 35 -50.96 -19.78 -19.16
CA ARG A 35 -51.07 -18.44 -18.60
C ARG A 35 -50.78 -18.55 -17.10
N GLN A 36 -49.82 -17.82 -16.54
CA GLN A 36 -49.65 -17.70 -15.09
C GLN A 36 -49.17 -16.30 -14.69
N ALA A 37 -49.83 -15.78 -13.66
CA ALA A 37 -49.88 -14.41 -13.16
C ALA A 37 -48.53 -13.88 -12.62
N PRO A 38 -48.37 -12.54 -12.45
CA PRO A 38 -47.13 -11.97 -11.94
C PRO A 38 -47.00 -12.21 -10.43
N VAL A 39 -45.94 -12.88 -10.01
CA VAL A 39 -45.52 -12.96 -8.61
C VAL A 39 -44.60 -11.78 -8.33
N ALA A 40 -45.00 -10.96 -7.35
CA ALA A 40 -44.26 -9.81 -6.86
C ALA A 40 -42.90 -10.23 -6.25
N ALA A 41 -41.84 -9.55 -6.63
CA ALA A 41 -40.51 -9.69 -6.03
C ALA A 41 -40.42 -8.93 -4.68
N PRO A 42 -39.71 -9.46 -3.67
CA PRO A 42 -39.44 -8.71 -2.44
C PRO A 42 -38.41 -7.59 -2.70
N PRO A 43 -38.52 -6.42 -2.04
CA PRO A 43 -37.53 -5.37 -2.17
C PRO A 43 -36.20 -5.81 -1.55
N GLY A 44 -35.15 -5.82 -2.38
CA GLY A 44 -33.77 -6.06 -1.95
C GLY A 44 -33.30 -4.96 -1.01
N SER A 45 -32.72 -5.39 0.12
CA SER A 45 -31.98 -4.50 1.00
C SER A 45 -30.60 -4.25 0.38
N THR A 46 -30.49 -3.22 -0.45
CA THR A 46 -29.19 -2.66 -0.85
C THR A 46 -28.66 -1.82 0.29
N ALA A 47 -27.79 -2.39 1.12
CA ALA A 47 -26.85 -1.61 1.91
C ALA A 47 -25.88 -0.93 0.94
N ALA A 48 -26.23 0.27 0.49
CA ALA A 48 -25.32 1.15 -0.22
C ALA A 48 -24.27 1.64 0.77
N ALA A 49 -23.06 1.08 0.69
CA ALA A 49 -21.89 1.69 1.32
C ALA A 49 -21.72 3.10 0.73
N SER A 50 -21.82 4.12 1.58
CA SER A 50 -21.62 5.51 1.19
C SER A 50 -20.15 5.73 0.82
N GLN A 51 -19.81 5.58 -0.46
CA GLN A 51 -18.63 6.20 -1.03
C GLN A 51 -18.93 7.68 -1.26
N SER A 52 -18.76 8.50 -0.22
CA SER A 52 -18.69 9.96 -0.39
C SER A 52 -17.28 10.34 -0.84
N GLY A 53 -16.95 10.03 -2.10
CA GLY A 53 -15.81 10.67 -2.76
C GLY A 53 -16.19 12.11 -3.12
N GLN A 54 -15.43 13.09 -2.66
CA GLN A 54 -15.62 14.48 -3.11
C GLN A 54 -15.42 14.56 -4.64
N PRO A 55 -16.26 15.30 -5.37
CA PRO A 55 -16.11 15.46 -6.82
C PRO A 55 -14.73 16.08 -7.14
N GLY A 56 -13.92 15.34 -7.90
CA GLY A 56 -12.56 15.76 -8.28
C GLY A 56 -11.42 15.01 -7.59
N GLN A 57 -11.73 14.11 -6.66
CA GLN A 57 -10.72 13.29 -5.98
C GLN A 57 -10.15 12.22 -6.95
N GLN A 58 -8.92 12.41 -7.41
CA GLN A 58 -8.21 11.40 -8.19
C GLN A 58 -7.49 10.45 -7.24
N CYS A 59 -7.82 9.16 -7.30
CA CYS A 59 -7.11 8.12 -6.58
C CYS A 59 -5.77 7.80 -7.25
N GLY A 60 -4.85 7.25 -6.47
CA GLY A 60 -3.49 6.91 -6.88
C GLY A 60 -2.45 7.67 -6.05
N VAL A 61 -1.27 7.06 -5.93
CA VAL A 61 -0.15 7.62 -5.16
C VAL A 61 0.27 8.98 -5.73
N ASN A 62 0.24 10.03 -4.90
CA ASN A 62 0.59 11.39 -5.28
C ASN A 62 1.21 12.19 -4.12
N LEU A 63 2.50 11.98 -3.86
CA LEU A 63 3.27 12.72 -2.85
C LEU A 63 3.39 14.23 -3.15
N GLY A 64 3.15 14.67 -4.40
CA GLY A 64 3.11 16.07 -4.79
C GLY A 64 1.79 16.79 -4.47
N SER A 65 0.82 16.08 -3.91
CA SER A 65 -0.51 16.59 -3.61
C SER A 65 -0.48 17.87 -2.76
N PRO A 66 -1.40 18.84 -3.00
CA PRO A 66 -1.59 19.98 -2.10
C PRO A 66 -1.89 19.56 -0.66
N ILE A 67 -2.49 18.39 -0.45
CA ILE A 67 -2.79 17.85 0.89
C ILE A 67 -1.48 17.58 1.66
N VAL A 68 -0.53 16.89 1.04
CA VAL A 68 0.79 16.60 1.64
C VAL A 68 1.54 17.89 1.91
N ARG A 69 1.57 18.82 0.94
CA ARG A 69 2.23 20.14 1.12
C ARG A 69 1.61 20.94 2.27
N SER A 70 0.28 20.92 2.41
CA SER A 70 -0.41 21.56 3.52
C SER A 70 -0.05 20.89 4.86
N ALA A 71 0.02 19.57 4.91
CA ALA A 71 0.45 18.85 6.11
C ALA A 71 1.87 19.23 6.54
N VAL A 72 2.82 19.27 5.60
CA VAL A 72 4.21 19.70 5.86
C VAL A 72 4.26 21.13 6.41
N SER A 73 3.46 22.05 5.86
CA SER A 73 3.44 23.45 6.33
C SER A 73 2.93 23.63 7.77
N ARG A 74 2.22 22.64 8.31
CA ARG A 74 1.71 22.64 9.69
C ARG A 74 2.72 22.08 10.69
N LEU A 75 3.79 21.44 10.23
CA LEU A 75 4.79 20.89 11.12
C LEU A 75 5.60 22.02 11.79
N PRO A 76 5.86 21.93 13.10
CA PRO A 76 6.88 22.78 13.71
C PRO A 76 8.24 22.47 13.09
N ALA A 77 9.22 23.36 13.28
CA ALA A 77 10.60 23.03 12.92
C ALA A 77 11.06 21.76 13.64
N GLU A 78 12.03 21.05 13.06
CA GLU A 78 12.53 19.81 13.66
C GLU A 78 13.08 20.11 15.06
N SER A 79 12.65 19.30 16.03
CA SER A 79 12.83 19.56 17.46
C SER A 79 14.28 19.62 17.95
N VAL A 80 15.20 18.87 17.35
CA VAL A 80 16.59 18.75 17.82
C VAL A 80 17.52 19.73 17.10
N THR A 81 17.37 19.85 15.79
CA THR A 81 18.24 20.63 14.90
C THR A 81 17.67 22.02 14.60
N GLY A 82 16.38 22.25 14.79
CA GLY A 82 15.68 23.46 14.38
C GLY A 82 15.51 23.59 12.86
N ALA A 83 15.85 22.54 12.10
CA ALA A 83 15.79 22.56 10.65
C ALA A 83 14.34 22.66 10.13
N ARG A 84 14.19 23.21 8.93
CA ARG A 84 12.92 23.23 8.21
C ARG A 84 12.71 21.93 7.44
N TRP A 85 11.45 21.53 7.31
CA TRP A 85 11.05 20.42 6.47
C TRP A 85 11.19 20.80 5.00
N SER A 86 11.65 19.84 4.18
CA SER A 86 11.73 20.04 2.73
C SER A 86 10.36 20.42 2.18
N THR A 87 10.33 21.39 1.27
CA THR A 87 9.12 21.74 0.48
C THR A 87 9.13 21.09 -0.90
N GLU A 88 10.21 20.39 -1.25
CA GLU A 88 10.41 19.74 -2.52
C GLU A 88 9.80 18.33 -2.49
N SER A 89 8.61 18.17 -3.07
CA SER A 89 7.92 16.87 -3.11
C SER A 89 8.71 15.72 -3.75
N ARG A 90 9.74 16.01 -4.55
CA ARG A 90 10.65 15.00 -5.12
C ARG A 90 11.54 14.32 -4.08
N SER A 91 11.71 14.94 -2.92
CA SER A 91 12.47 14.38 -1.79
C SER A 91 11.61 13.50 -0.88
N TYR A 92 10.28 13.48 -1.08
CA TYR A 92 9.38 12.70 -0.24
C TYR A 92 9.33 11.26 -0.72
N THR A 93 9.09 10.33 0.21
CA THR A 93 8.82 8.92 -0.11
C THR A 93 7.51 8.46 0.56
N GLY A 94 7.09 7.23 0.32
CA GLY A 94 5.81 6.69 0.81
C GLY A 94 4.77 6.52 -0.28
N ASP A 95 3.52 6.33 0.13
CA ASP A 95 2.43 5.86 -0.70
C ASP A 95 1.17 6.74 -0.60
N PHE A 96 1.28 7.99 -0.14
CA PHE A 96 0.14 8.89 0.02
C PHE A 96 -0.82 8.80 -1.15
N ASP A 97 -2.00 8.24 -0.87
CA ASP A 97 -3.14 8.14 -1.74
C ASP A 97 -4.33 8.68 -0.97
N THR A 98 -5.07 9.54 -1.63
CA THR A 98 -6.21 10.24 -1.07
C THR A 98 -7.46 9.36 -0.95
N CYS A 99 -7.45 8.18 -1.58
CA CYS A 99 -8.51 7.19 -1.54
C CYS A 99 -8.20 6.01 -0.62
N ALA A 100 -6.93 5.82 -0.22
CA ALA A 100 -6.53 4.76 0.70
C ALA A 100 -7.12 5.00 2.11
N THR A 101 -7.45 3.92 2.80
CA THR A 101 -7.89 4.02 4.20
C THR A 101 -6.79 4.61 5.07
N LEU A 102 -5.55 4.18 4.93
CA LEU A 102 -4.39 4.78 5.58
C LEU A 102 -3.24 4.86 4.59
N SER A 103 -2.57 6.00 4.51
CA SER A 103 -1.39 6.20 3.66
C SER A 103 -0.37 7.13 4.31
N VAL A 104 0.85 7.15 3.78
CA VAL A 104 1.96 7.90 4.38
C VAL A 104 2.73 8.76 3.37
N ALA A 105 3.22 9.90 3.84
CA ALA A 105 4.28 10.66 3.19
C ALA A 105 5.45 10.82 4.17
N ILE A 106 6.62 10.33 3.81
CA ILE A 106 7.86 10.48 4.57
C ILE A 106 8.56 11.74 4.05
N VAL A 107 8.76 12.69 4.94
CA VAL A 107 9.24 14.04 4.61
C VAL A 107 10.54 14.30 5.35
N PRO A 108 11.65 14.47 4.63
CA PRO A 108 12.92 14.82 5.23
C PRO A 108 13.01 16.32 5.53
N ILE A 109 14.00 16.70 6.34
CA ILE A 109 14.44 18.10 6.43
C ILE A 109 15.05 18.59 5.10
N GLU A 110 15.18 19.91 4.94
CA GLU A 110 15.86 20.50 3.80
C GLU A 110 17.33 20.02 3.69
N LYS A 111 17.79 19.77 2.45
CA LYS A 111 19.17 19.31 2.16
C LYS A 111 19.56 18.02 2.90
N ALA A 112 18.57 17.18 3.19
CA ALA A 112 18.78 15.92 3.88
C ALA A 112 19.70 14.94 3.13
N THR A 113 20.40 14.14 3.91
CA THR A 113 20.99 12.86 3.55
C THR A 113 20.19 11.73 4.22
N ALA A 114 20.52 10.47 3.95
CA ALA A 114 19.80 9.33 4.53
C ALA A 114 19.79 9.31 6.07
N SER A 115 20.81 9.86 6.74
CA SER A 115 20.88 9.95 8.21
C SER A 115 20.14 11.15 8.79
N SER A 116 19.66 12.06 7.94
CA SER A 116 18.98 13.27 8.38
C SER A 116 17.58 12.94 8.93
N PRO A 117 17.04 13.74 9.86
CA PRO A 117 15.70 13.52 10.40
C PRO A 117 14.62 13.54 9.31
N GLU A 118 13.69 12.58 9.40
CA GLU A 118 12.50 12.47 8.57
C GLU A 118 11.26 12.26 9.45
N HIS A 119 10.14 12.85 9.05
CA HIS A 119 8.83 12.55 9.63
C HIS A 119 7.98 11.76 8.64
N ALA A 120 7.44 10.63 9.11
CA ALA A 120 6.33 9.98 8.43
C ALA A 120 5.01 10.66 8.83
N LEU A 121 4.33 11.24 7.85
CA LEU A 121 3.03 11.89 7.98
C LEU A 121 1.94 10.91 7.58
N LEU A 122 0.99 10.64 8.46
CA LEU A 122 -0.10 9.69 8.21
C LEU A 122 -1.35 10.43 7.75
N PHE A 123 -2.07 9.79 6.82
CA PHE A 123 -3.29 10.30 6.24
C PHE A 123 -4.39 9.23 6.24
N HIS A 124 -5.61 9.60 6.59
CA HIS A 124 -6.79 8.76 6.48
C HIS A 124 -7.69 9.32 5.39
N LYS A 125 -7.87 8.61 4.27
CA LYS A 125 -8.74 9.03 3.15
C LYS A 125 -8.47 10.47 2.67
N GLY A 126 -7.19 10.83 2.59
CA GLY A 126 -6.74 12.17 2.18
C GLY A 126 -6.77 13.23 3.28
N GLU A 127 -7.15 12.91 4.51
CA GLU A 127 -7.06 13.81 5.65
C GLU A 127 -5.77 13.55 6.44
N TYR A 128 -4.99 14.60 6.74
CA TYR A 128 -3.81 14.47 7.59
C TYR A 128 -4.21 14.27 9.05
N ILE A 129 -3.77 13.16 9.63
CA ILE A 129 -4.16 12.76 11.00
C ILE A 129 -3.01 12.85 12.01
N GLY A 130 -1.78 13.16 11.57
CA GLY A 130 -0.63 13.37 12.45
C GLY A 130 0.65 12.72 11.95
N THR A 131 1.71 12.83 12.75
CA THR A 131 2.97 12.11 12.51
C THR A 131 2.85 10.68 13.05
N ALA A 132 3.50 9.72 12.38
CA ALA A 132 3.54 8.33 12.82
C ALA A 132 4.23 8.18 14.19
N THR A 133 5.26 8.99 14.43
CA THR A 133 6.02 9.02 15.68
C THR A 133 6.11 10.44 16.24
N PRO A 134 6.27 10.62 17.58
CA PRO A 134 6.40 11.94 18.18
C PRO A 134 7.70 12.67 17.80
N LYS A 135 8.78 11.91 17.55
CA LYS A 135 10.08 12.43 17.09
C LYS A 135 10.38 11.97 15.67
N ALA A 136 11.17 12.74 14.95
CA ALA A 136 11.70 12.39 13.64
C ALA A 136 12.84 11.37 13.77
N TYR A 137 13.03 10.56 12.72
CA TYR A 137 14.08 9.54 12.66
C TYR A 137 14.83 9.67 11.34
N GLY A 138 16.15 9.48 11.39
CA GLY A 138 16.93 9.22 10.19
C GLY A 138 16.73 7.79 9.72
N PHE A 139 17.07 7.54 8.45
CA PHE A 139 16.96 6.24 7.80
C PHE A 139 15.56 5.62 7.91
N THR A 140 14.54 6.44 7.71
CA THR A 140 13.15 5.97 7.69
C THR A 140 12.81 5.55 6.26
N ALA A 141 12.34 4.32 6.09
CA ALA A 141 11.94 3.80 4.79
C ALA A 141 10.49 3.30 4.82
N PHE A 142 9.78 3.54 3.72
CA PHE A 142 8.48 2.93 3.48
C PHE A 142 8.66 1.42 3.21
N ASP A 143 7.84 0.59 3.85
CA ASP A 143 7.86 -0.87 3.73
C ASP A 143 6.60 -1.37 3.00
N PRO A 144 6.65 -1.53 1.67
CA PRO A 144 5.50 -1.96 0.88
C PRO A 144 5.10 -3.42 1.16
N GLU A 145 6.01 -4.27 1.67
CA GLU A 145 5.72 -5.68 1.94
C GLU A 145 4.81 -5.85 3.17
N HIS A 146 4.87 -4.89 4.09
CA HIS A 146 4.04 -4.84 5.31
C HIS A 146 3.01 -3.71 5.27
N THR A 147 2.66 -3.23 4.07
CA THR A 147 1.63 -2.22 3.86
C THR A 147 0.38 -2.82 3.21
N THR A 148 -0.79 -2.44 3.73
CA THR A 148 -2.12 -2.76 3.20
C THR A 148 -2.96 -1.48 3.13
N ASP A 149 -4.23 -1.56 2.71
CA ASP A 149 -5.10 -0.38 2.64
C ASP A 149 -5.29 0.32 3.98
N GLU A 150 -5.33 -0.43 5.10
CA GLU A 150 -5.56 0.12 6.45
C GLU A 150 -4.29 0.14 7.32
N THR A 151 -3.16 -0.36 6.81
CA THR A 151 -1.91 -0.48 7.58
C THR A 151 -0.73 0.05 6.77
N VAL A 152 0.00 1.01 7.33
CA VAL A 152 1.27 1.48 6.77
C VAL A 152 2.42 0.76 7.47
N GLY A 153 3.28 0.12 6.69
CA GLY A 153 4.56 -0.44 7.15
C GLY A 153 5.69 0.57 6.98
N LEU A 154 6.51 0.75 8.02
CA LEU A 154 7.75 1.50 7.99
C LEU A 154 8.92 0.66 8.51
N THR A 155 10.10 0.91 7.97
CA THR A 155 11.36 0.38 8.49
C THR A 155 12.25 1.51 8.98
N TYR A 156 12.86 1.34 10.15
CA TYR A 156 13.84 2.25 10.71
C TYR A 156 15.20 1.56 10.81
N LYS A 157 16.24 2.14 10.21
CA LYS A 157 17.62 1.62 10.33
C LYS A 157 18.32 2.26 11.53
N THR A 158 18.91 1.43 12.38
CA THR A 158 20.00 1.83 13.28
C THR A 158 21.34 1.53 12.61
N PRO A 159 22.19 2.53 12.36
CA PRO A 159 23.51 2.32 11.76
C PRO A 159 24.37 1.33 12.56
N GLY A 160 25.17 0.54 11.84
CA GLY A 160 26.19 -0.34 12.42
C GLY A 160 27.54 0.38 12.52
N SER A 161 28.59 -0.20 11.93
CA SER A 161 29.94 0.40 11.91
C SER A 161 30.03 1.71 11.14
N CYS A 162 29.13 1.95 10.18
CA CYS A 162 28.96 3.23 9.49
C CYS A 162 27.55 3.40 8.93
N ASP A 163 27.16 4.63 8.58
CA ASP A 163 25.83 4.97 8.03
C ASP A 163 25.43 4.14 6.80
N ALA A 164 26.38 3.94 5.89
CA ALA A 164 26.18 3.20 4.64
C ALA A 164 26.51 1.70 4.76
N CYS A 165 27.02 1.26 5.90
CA CYS A 165 27.46 -0.13 6.08
C CYS A 165 26.25 -1.07 6.17
N PRO A 166 26.38 -2.31 5.67
CA PRO A 166 25.29 -3.29 5.63
C PRO A 166 25.01 -3.95 6.98
N ASP A 167 25.85 -3.72 7.99
CA ASP A 167 25.76 -4.25 9.35
C ASP A 167 24.80 -3.45 10.25
N GLY A 168 24.01 -2.55 9.67
CA GLY A 168 22.94 -1.87 10.39
C GLY A 168 21.79 -2.81 10.74
N THR A 169 21.08 -2.49 11.82
CA THR A 169 19.87 -3.23 12.23
C THR A 169 18.64 -2.52 11.71
N TYR A 170 17.64 -3.27 11.26
CA TYR A 170 16.38 -2.74 10.74
C TYR A 170 15.23 -3.13 11.67
N THR A 171 14.42 -2.15 12.04
CA THR A 171 13.23 -2.35 12.88
C THR A 171 11.99 -2.05 12.06
N HIS A 172 11.11 -3.04 11.92
CA HIS A 172 9.83 -2.89 11.25
C HIS A 172 8.76 -2.43 12.25
N VAL A 173 8.00 -1.41 11.88
CA VAL A 173 6.90 -0.88 12.68
C VAL A 173 5.70 -0.69 11.76
N GLN A 174 4.54 -1.15 12.20
CA GLN A 174 3.30 -0.98 11.46
C GLN A 174 2.40 0.03 12.16
N PHE A 175 1.66 0.79 11.37
CA PHE A 175 0.68 1.77 11.80
C PHE A 175 -0.65 1.36 11.20
N ARG A 176 -1.57 0.86 12.04
CA ARG A 176 -2.87 0.33 11.57
C ARG A 176 -3.99 1.26 11.99
N TRP A 177 -4.88 1.58 11.06
CA TRP A 177 -6.15 2.24 11.34
C TRP A 177 -7.13 1.25 11.99
N ASP A 178 -7.62 1.53 13.20
CA ASP A 178 -8.54 0.64 13.93
C ASP A 178 -10.03 0.98 13.74
N GLY A 179 -10.33 1.95 12.87
CA GLY A 179 -11.65 2.53 12.68
C GLY A 179 -11.83 3.90 13.34
N THR A 180 -11.01 4.23 14.35
CA THR A 180 -11.09 5.51 15.09
C THR A 180 -9.76 6.25 15.11
N HIS A 181 -8.64 5.53 15.28
CA HIS A 181 -7.31 6.10 15.39
C HIS A 181 -6.25 5.14 14.83
N VAL A 182 -5.02 5.64 14.75
CA VAL A 182 -3.87 4.81 14.38
C VAL A 182 -3.33 4.11 15.62
N GLN A 183 -3.23 2.79 15.53
CA GLN A 183 -2.51 1.95 16.47
C GLN A 183 -1.11 1.64 15.92
N MET A 184 -0.07 1.96 16.69
CA MET A 184 1.29 1.53 16.40
C MET A 184 1.50 0.09 16.88
N ILE A 185 2.05 -0.75 16.01
CA ILE A 185 2.39 -2.16 16.26
C ILE A 185 3.91 -2.30 16.11
N GLY A 186 4.55 -2.71 17.20
CA GLY A 186 6.00 -2.60 17.35
C GLY A 186 6.40 -1.24 17.93
N ALA A 187 7.69 -0.95 17.94
CA ALA A 187 8.22 0.33 18.40
C ALA A 187 9.43 0.72 17.54
N PRO A 188 9.57 2.00 17.16
CA PRO A 188 10.79 2.48 16.52
C PRO A 188 11.99 2.38 17.48
N PRO A 189 13.23 2.43 16.96
CA PRO A 189 14.43 2.45 17.79
C PRO A 189 14.42 3.57 18.83
N SER A 190 15.00 3.32 20.00
CA SER A 190 15.08 4.28 21.12
C SER A 190 16.04 5.42 20.83
#